data_AF-R8BAG9-F1
#
_entry.id   AF-R8BAG9-F1
#
_cell.length_a   1.000
_cell.length_b   1.000
_cell.length_c   1.000
_cell.angle_alpha   90.00
_cell.angle_beta   90.00
_cell.angle_gamma   90.00
#
_symmetry.space_group_name_H-M   'P 1'
#
loop_
_entity.id
_entity.type
_entity.pdbx_description
1 polymer ?
#
loop_
_entity_poly.entity_id
_entity_poly.type
_entity_poly.pdbx_seq_one_letter_code
_entity_poly.pdbx_strand_id
1 'polypeptide(L)'
;MNPRLYSLTLTRIPRYSTGWVTKKLINLLRLAAVQERAIADSTSSNIRRAPTMVKGLRHIRLEFDPDPIDDISGLEDEDLDAGDFVTMADEEFSFFGDTGWRSLSTSNSPRSDDFSSADAKRQGPNADENPEELDCPPFSETQGDYVEHTGSWNGQDFTIPVWIGSGVFNNHLAVNEYMKNLCNPELQSDIIPTSPNHVAAGVPPGSYIYQKAWDAMLAPPRWGRPLRSDLTKMKDVVAELKKYRLDTRAAYKRAKDAAGGITVPLGEPHFFWSGKLEVALNDHAVHSSKYWR
;
A
#
# COMPACT_ATOMS: atom_id res chain seq x y z
N MET A 1 -11.51 16.31 -10.78
CA MET A 1 -12.15 15.01 -11.06
C MET A 1 -12.80 15.09 -12.44
N ASN A 2 -12.59 14.14 -13.34
CA ASN A 2 -13.12 14.20 -14.72
C ASN A 2 -14.67 14.08 -14.68
N PRO A 3 -15.42 15.08 -15.17
CA PRO A 3 -16.89 15.08 -15.12
C PRO A 3 -17.55 14.06 -16.05
N ARG A 4 -16.82 13.49 -17.02
CA ARG A 4 -17.34 12.50 -17.98
C ARG A 4 -17.25 11.07 -17.50
N LEU A 5 -16.50 10.81 -16.42
CA LEU A 5 -16.41 9.47 -15.85
C LEU A 5 -17.68 9.15 -15.08
N TYR A 6 -18.38 8.09 -15.50
CA TYR A 6 -19.59 7.60 -14.82
C TYR A 6 -19.28 6.50 -13.80
N SER A 7 -18.35 5.61 -14.13
CA SER A 7 -17.90 4.51 -13.28
C SER A 7 -16.38 4.48 -13.18
N LEU A 8 -15.86 4.09 -12.01
CA LEU A 8 -14.43 3.92 -11.73
C LEU A 8 -14.21 2.65 -10.92
N THR A 9 -13.37 1.75 -11.42
CA THR A 9 -12.90 0.58 -10.67
C THR A 9 -11.45 0.82 -10.24
N LEU A 10 -11.18 0.69 -8.95
CA LEU A 10 -9.85 0.71 -8.37
C LEU A 10 -9.51 -0.71 -7.90
N THR A 11 -8.39 -1.25 -8.39
CA THR A 11 -7.98 -2.64 -8.14
C THR A 11 -6.74 -2.71 -7.27
N ARG A 12 -6.47 -3.90 -6.72
CA ARG A 12 -5.29 -4.20 -5.90
C ARG A 12 -5.16 -3.25 -4.70
N ILE A 13 -6.27 -3.03 -4.01
CA ILE A 13 -6.30 -2.20 -2.82
C ILE A 13 -5.93 -3.08 -1.63
N PRO A 14 -4.88 -2.75 -0.86
CA PRO A 14 -4.53 -3.55 0.30
C PRO A 14 -5.64 -3.46 1.36
N ARG A 15 -5.99 -4.60 1.97
CA ARG A 15 -7.00 -4.65 3.04
C ARG A 15 -6.58 -3.86 4.28
N TYR A 16 -5.29 -3.91 4.61
CA TYR A 16 -4.69 -3.18 5.72
C TYR A 16 -3.72 -2.12 5.23
N SER A 17 -3.76 -0.93 5.83
CA SER A 17 -2.87 0.17 5.48
C SER A 17 -2.40 0.92 6.72
N THR A 18 -1.25 1.57 6.64
CA THR A 18 -0.79 2.60 7.60
C THR A 18 -1.70 3.84 7.62
N GLY A 19 -2.72 3.87 6.74
CA GLY A 19 -3.80 4.84 6.71
C GLY A 19 -3.72 5.82 5.55
N TRP A 20 -2.62 5.85 4.80
CA TRP A 20 -2.48 6.75 3.64
C TRP A 20 -3.46 6.38 2.52
N VAL A 21 -3.62 5.08 2.25
CA VAL A 21 -4.60 4.56 1.27
C VAL A 21 -6.01 4.96 1.69
N THR A 22 -6.38 4.74 2.95
CA THR A 22 -7.67 5.16 3.51
C THR A 22 -7.92 6.66 3.32
N LYS A 23 -6.93 7.51 3.64
CA LYS A 23 -7.03 8.97 3.46
C LYS A 23 -7.28 9.34 2.00
N LYS A 24 -6.57 8.72 1.05
CA LYS A 24 -6.74 8.97 -0.38
C LYS A 24 -8.12 8.54 -0.88
N LEU A 25 -8.61 7.37 -0.46
CA LEU A 25 -9.93 6.87 -0.82
C LEU A 25 -11.05 7.75 -0.23
N ILE A 26 -10.93 8.17 1.03
CA ILE A 26 -11.87 9.12 1.64
C ILE A 26 -11.86 10.46 0.87
N ASN A 27 -10.67 10.96 0.52
CA ASN A 27 -10.57 12.21 -0.25
C ASN A 27 -11.21 12.06 -1.64
N LEU A 28 -11.05 10.91 -2.29
CA LEU A 28 -11.75 10.61 -3.55
C LEU A 28 -13.27 10.71 -3.39
N LEU A 29 -13.83 10.13 -2.32
CA LEU A 29 -15.27 10.22 -2.03
C LEU A 29 -15.73 11.66 -1.76
N ARG A 30 -14.92 12.47 -1.06
CA ARG A 30 -15.19 13.91 -0.88
C ARG A 30 -15.21 14.65 -2.20
N LEU A 31 -14.22 14.41 -3.06
CA LEU A 31 -14.16 15.01 -4.38
C LEU A 31 -15.36 14.59 -5.25
N ALA A 32 -15.85 13.36 -5.11
CA ALA A 32 -17.05 12.89 -5.78
C ALA A 32 -18.31 13.62 -5.27
N ALA A 33 -18.43 13.85 -3.96
CA ALA A 33 -19.52 14.64 -3.38
C ALA A 33 -19.50 16.11 -3.86
N VAL A 34 -18.31 16.72 -3.94
CA VAL A 34 -18.14 18.09 -4.46
C VAL A 34 -18.50 18.17 -5.94
N GLN A 35 -18.07 17.20 -6.75
CA GLN A 35 -18.45 17.11 -8.16
C GLN A 35 -19.97 16.97 -8.32
N GLU A 36 -20.61 16.15 -7.48
CA GLU A 36 -22.04 15.96 -7.50
C GLU A 36 -22.80 17.26 -7.19
N ARG A 37 -22.37 18.01 -6.17
CA ARG A 37 -22.90 19.35 -5.87
C ARG A 37 -22.78 20.29 -7.06
N ALA A 38 -21.58 20.40 -7.66
CA ALA A 38 -21.36 21.29 -8.79
C ALA A 38 -22.26 20.97 -10.00
N ILE A 39 -22.55 19.68 -10.23
CA ILE A 39 -23.49 19.24 -11.28
C ILE A 39 -24.93 19.61 -10.90
N ALA A 40 -25.33 19.43 -9.64
CA ALA A 40 -26.66 19.82 -9.17
C ALA A 40 -26.89 21.34 -9.31
N ASP A 41 -25.92 22.16 -8.92
CA ASP A 41 -25.99 23.63 -8.99
C ASP A 41 -26.03 24.15 -10.44
N SER A 42 -25.32 23.48 -11.36
CA SER A 42 -25.37 23.82 -12.80
C SER A 42 -26.65 23.34 -13.48
N THR A 43 -27.32 22.32 -12.92
CA THR A 43 -28.61 21.83 -13.43
C THR A 43 -29.76 22.74 -13.01
N SER A 44 -29.75 23.22 -11.76
CA SER A 44 -30.79 24.11 -11.24
C SER A 44 -30.79 25.51 -11.88
N SER A 45 -29.66 25.94 -12.44
CA SER A 45 -29.51 27.23 -13.12
C SER A 45 -29.95 27.23 -14.60
N ASN A 46 -30.11 26.07 -15.24
CA ASN A 46 -30.46 25.95 -16.66
C ASN A 46 -31.91 25.49 -16.88
N ILE A 47 -32.86 26.42 -16.72
CA ILE A 47 -34.31 26.11 -16.75
C ILE A 47 -34.88 25.98 -18.17
N ARG A 48 -34.14 26.33 -19.24
CA ARG A 48 -34.71 26.38 -20.60
C ARG A 48 -33.74 25.82 -21.65
N ARG A 49 -33.85 24.51 -21.91
CA ARG A 49 -33.19 23.75 -23.01
C ARG A 49 -31.66 23.71 -22.94
N ALA A 50 -31.14 22.95 -21.98
CA ALA A 50 -29.73 22.57 -21.97
C ALA A 50 -29.53 21.16 -22.58
N PRO A 51 -28.43 20.91 -23.31
CA PRO A 51 -28.04 19.56 -23.71
C PRO A 51 -27.87 18.65 -22.50
N THR A 52 -28.02 17.34 -22.70
CA THR A 52 -27.95 16.29 -21.67
C THR A 52 -26.73 16.50 -20.77
N MET A 53 -26.97 16.96 -19.54
CA MET A 53 -25.90 17.27 -18.60
C MET A 53 -25.20 16.00 -18.14
N VAL A 54 -23.88 16.08 -18.04
CA VAL A 54 -23.04 14.95 -17.68
C VAL A 54 -23.33 14.58 -16.22
N LYS A 55 -23.61 13.30 -15.97
CA LYS A 55 -23.97 12.83 -14.62
C LYS A 55 -22.79 12.81 -13.65
N GLY A 56 -21.54 12.88 -14.11
CA GLY A 56 -20.38 12.71 -13.26
C GLY A 56 -20.26 11.30 -12.70
N LEU A 57 -19.35 11.12 -11.74
CA LEU A 57 -19.07 9.83 -11.13
C LEU A 57 -20.27 9.38 -10.30
N ARG A 58 -20.81 8.20 -10.62
CA ARG A 58 -22.00 7.61 -9.98
C ARG A 58 -21.75 6.19 -9.47
N HIS A 59 -20.68 5.55 -9.91
CA HIS A 59 -20.31 4.21 -9.48
C HIS A 59 -18.81 4.14 -9.20
N ILE A 60 -18.44 3.67 -8.02
CA ILE A 60 -17.05 3.39 -7.65
C ILE A 60 -17.01 1.94 -7.17
N ARG A 61 -16.17 1.13 -7.78
CA ARG A 61 -15.89 -0.25 -7.34
C ARG A 61 -14.47 -0.30 -6.79
N LEU A 62 -14.33 -0.83 -5.58
CA LEU A 62 -13.06 -1.00 -4.89
C LEU A 62 -12.80 -2.50 -4.77
N GLU A 63 -11.78 -2.99 -5.46
CA GLU A 63 -11.35 -4.38 -5.40
C GLU A 63 -10.16 -4.49 -4.46
N PHE A 64 -10.38 -5.17 -3.34
CA PHE A 64 -9.37 -5.38 -2.33
C PHE A 64 -8.64 -6.70 -2.56
N ASP A 65 -7.36 -6.68 -2.21
CA ASP A 65 -6.56 -7.89 -2.07
C ASP A 65 -7.16 -8.79 -0.97
N PRO A 66 -6.89 -10.11 -1.00
CA PRO A 66 -7.33 -11.05 0.02
C PRO A 66 -6.96 -10.59 1.42
N ASP A 67 -7.74 -10.99 2.43
CA ASP A 67 -7.37 -10.69 3.81
C ASP A 67 -6.10 -11.47 4.19
N PRO A 68 -4.98 -10.79 4.46
CA PRO A 68 -3.76 -11.47 4.85
C PRO A 68 -3.88 -12.21 6.18
N ILE A 69 -4.84 -11.88 7.06
CA ILE A 69 -5.06 -12.60 8.31
C ILE A 69 -5.66 -13.98 8.03
N ASP A 70 -6.64 -14.05 7.11
CA ASP A 70 -7.30 -15.31 6.75
C ASP A 70 -6.32 -16.26 6.01
N ASP A 71 -5.47 -15.70 5.15
CA ASP A 71 -4.38 -16.45 4.49
C ASP A 71 -3.32 -16.99 5.48
N ILE A 72 -3.07 -16.28 6.60
CA ILE A 72 -2.12 -16.73 7.63
C ILE A 72 -2.73 -17.83 8.50
N SER A 73 -4.01 -17.73 8.86
CA SER A 73 -4.70 -18.80 9.62
C SER A 73 -4.85 -20.09 8.82
N GLY A 74 -5.05 -20.00 7.50
CA GLY A 74 -5.13 -21.18 6.63
C GLY A 74 -3.84 -22.00 6.53
N LEU A 75 -2.70 -21.48 7.01
CA LEU A 75 -1.42 -22.19 7.09
C LEU A 75 -1.19 -22.84 8.47
N GLU A 76 -2.01 -22.51 9.48
CA GLU A 76 -1.88 -23.03 10.85
C GLU A 76 -2.93 -24.12 11.18
N ASP A 77 -4.02 -24.21 10.42
CA ASP A 77 -5.14 -25.12 10.68
C ASP A 77 -5.35 -26.17 9.55
N GLU A 78 -4.31 -26.93 9.20
CA GLU A 78 -4.50 -28.23 8.52
C GLU A 78 -4.97 -29.27 9.55
N ASP A 79 -6.22 -29.19 10.05
CA ASP A 79 -6.92 -30.33 10.71
C ASP A 79 -8.37 -30.03 11.19
N LEU A 80 -9.17 -29.23 10.46
CA LEU A 80 -10.59 -29.03 10.84
C LEU A 80 -11.58 -29.25 9.69
N ASP A 81 -12.12 -30.47 9.71
CA ASP A 81 -13.39 -31.01 9.22
C ASP A 81 -14.11 -30.33 8.03
N ALA A 82 -14.15 -31.04 6.90
CA ALA A 82 -14.77 -30.67 5.63
C ALA A 82 -16.32 -30.68 5.62
N GLY A 83 -16.96 -30.47 6.78
CA GLY A 83 -18.41 -30.55 6.96
C GLY A 83 -19.17 -29.23 6.92
N ASP A 84 -18.49 -28.09 7.14
CA ASP A 84 -19.18 -26.80 7.38
C ASP A 84 -19.14 -25.82 6.18
N PHE A 85 -18.59 -26.26 5.04
CA PHE A 85 -18.33 -25.39 3.88
C PHE A 85 -19.45 -25.36 2.82
N VAL A 86 -20.56 -26.09 3.01
CA VAL A 86 -21.60 -26.27 1.97
C VAL A 86 -22.84 -25.37 2.19
N THR A 87 -22.88 -24.53 3.23
CA THR A 87 -24.06 -23.70 3.53
C THR A 87 -23.93 -22.20 3.23
N MET A 88 -22.76 -21.70 2.79
CA MET A 88 -22.57 -20.26 2.51
C MET A 88 -22.52 -19.87 1.02
N ALA A 89 -22.66 -20.82 0.09
CA ALA A 89 -22.45 -20.55 -1.34
C ALA A 89 -23.67 -20.02 -2.12
N ASP A 90 -24.87 -19.97 -1.52
CA ASP A 90 -26.11 -19.66 -2.26
C ASP A 90 -26.73 -18.27 -1.96
N GLU A 91 -26.08 -17.40 -1.19
CA GLU A 91 -26.58 -16.03 -0.98
C GLU A 91 -25.72 -14.99 -1.73
N GLU A 92 -26.06 -14.83 -3.00
CA GLU A 92 -25.78 -13.66 -3.82
C GLU A 92 -26.18 -12.36 -3.08
N PHE A 93 -25.20 -11.67 -2.49
CA PHE A 93 -25.40 -10.45 -1.69
C PHE A 93 -25.88 -9.26 -2.54
N SER A 94 -27.18 -9.22 -2.82
CA SER A 94 -27.91 -8.07 -3.32
C SER A 94 -28.73 -7.46 -2.18
N PHE A 95 -28.05 -6.82 -1.22
CA PHE A 95 -28.70 -6.25 -0.04
C PHE A 95 -29.13 -4.81 -0.29
N PHE A 96 -30.38 -4.58 -0.70
CA PHE A 96 -31.29 -3.56 -0.13
C PHE A 96 -32.72 -3.79 -0.66
N GLY A 97 -33.38 -4.81 -0.13
CA GLY A 97 -34.83 -4.98 -0.12
C GLY A 97 -35.33 -5.01 1.34
N ASP A 98 -36.14 -4.02 1.65
CA ASP A 98 -36.99 -3.70 2.81
C ASP A 98 -37.06 -4.53 4.12
N THR A 99 -37.26 -3.76 5.21
CA THR A 99 -37.85 -4.06 6.54
C THR A 99 -37.16 -4.96 7.57
N GLY A 100 -37.16 -4.49 8.83
CA GLY A 100 -37.19 -5.34 10.04
C GLY A 100 -36.02 -5.21 11.01
N TRP A 101 -36.09 -4.27 11.96
CA TRP A 101 -35.13 -4.17 13.06
C TRP A 101 -35.33 -5.31 14.07
N ARG A 102 -34.24 -5.94 14.53
CA ARG A 102 -34.15 -6.47 15.90
C ARG A 102 -32.78 -6.13 16.49
N SER A 103 -32.80 -5.14 17.39
CA SER A 103 -31.76 -4.92 18.39
C SER A 103 -31.57 -6.18 19.24
N LEU A 104 -30.32 -6.58 19.43
CA LEU A 104 -29.89 -7.28 20.62
C LEU A 104 -28.67 -6.56 21.17
N SER A 105 -28.90 -5.91 22.31
CA SER A 105 -27.91 -5.31 23.19
C SER A 105 -27.14 -6.42 23.90
N THR A 106 -25.81 -6.33 23.93
CA THR A 106 -25.04 -7.00 24.98
C THR A 106 -23.93 -6.07 25.45
N SER A 107 -24.02 -5.74 26.73
CA SER A 107 -23.01 -5.09 27.55
C SER A 107 -21.68 -5.85 27.53
N ASN A 108 -20.56 -5.14 27.57
CA ASN A 108 -19.54 -5.36 28.60
C ASN A 108 -18.51 -4.23 28.61
N SER A 109 -18.23 -3.75 29.82
CA SER A 109 -17.14 -2.85 30.20
C SER A 109 -15.84 -3.67 30.34
N PRO A 110 -14.67 -3.05 30.10
CA PRO A 110 -13.65 -3.03 31.16
C PRO A 110 -13.04 -1.63 31.29
N ARG A 111 -13.02 -1.06 32.50
CA ARG A 111 -11.94 -1.16 33.51
C ARG A 111 -10.57 -0.69 33.01
N SER A 112 -10.24 0.49 33.53
CA SER A 112 -8.94 1.15 33.62
C SER A 112 -7.89 0.26 34.27
N ASP A 113 -6.70 0.21 33.66
CA ASP A 113 -5.46 -0.06 34.37
C ASP A 113 -4.38 0.92 33.91
N ASP A 114 -3.84 1.62 34.90
CA ASP A 114 -2.64 2.46 34.87
C ASP A 114 -1.41 1.64 34.50
N PHE A 115 -0.59 2.11 33.56
CA PHE A 115 0.84 1.78 33.55
C PHE A 115 1.69 2.97 33.10
N SER A 116 2.29 3.58 34.12
CA SER A 116 3.60 4.25 34.21
C SER A 116 4.36 4.59 32.92
N SER A 117 4.50 5.91 32.74
CA SER A 117 5.55 6.59 31.98
C SER A 117 6.95 6.14 32.42
N ALA A 118 7.69 5.50 31.51
CA ALA A 118 9.14 5.36 31.61
C ALA A 118 9.81 6.31 30.61
N ASP A 119 10.37 7.39 31.15
CA ASP A 119 11.29 8.31 30.50
C ASP A 119 12.53 7.55 29.99
N ALA A 120 12.61 7.33 28.67
CA ALA A 120 13.84 6.93 28.04
C ALA A 120 14.70 8.18 27.79
N LYS A 121 15.63 8.42 28.72
CA LYS A 121 16.74 9.36 28.60
C LYS A 121 17.37 9.28 27.21
N ARG A 122 17.47 10.43 26.56
CA ARG A 122 18.39 10.71 25.45
C ARG A 122 19.81 10.46 25.94
N GLN A 123 20.37 9.30 25.61
CA GLN A 123 21.80 9.09 25.54
C GLN A 123 22.18 9.16 24.06
N GLY A 124 22.88 10.22 23.67
CA GLY A 124 23.63 10.20 22.42
C GLY A 124 24.79 9.22 22.54
N PRO A 125 25.15 8.48 21.49
CA PRO A 125 26.37 7.70 21.53
C PRO A 125 27.54 8.65 21.26
N ASN A 126 28.28 8.97 22.31
CA ASN A 126 29.72 9.10 22.18
C ASN A 126 30.24 7.66 22.07
N ALA A 127 30.68 7.27 20.88
CA ALA A 127 31.42 6.06 20.69
C ALA A 127 32.63 6.37 19.79
N ASP A 128 33.81 6.20 20.37
CA ASP A 128 35.00 5.84 19.61
C ASP A 128 34.69 4.49 18.93
N GLU A 129 34.08 4.54 17.75
CA GLU A 129 33.66 3.36 17.00
C GLU A 129 34.67 3.09 15.89
N ASN A 130 35.33 1.94 16.01
CA ASN A 130 36.08 1.32 14.94
C ASN A 130 35.18 1.26 13.68
N PRO A 131 35.68 1.56 12.47
CA PRO A 131 34.84 1.52 11.27
C PRO A 131 34.24 0.13 11.10
N GLU A 132 32.91 0.06 10.96
CA GLU A 132 32.20 -1.21 10.72
C GLU A 132 32.62 -1.72 9.32
N GLU A 133 33.39 -2.81 9.31
CA GLU A 133 33.99 -3.43 8.13
C GLU A 133 33.23 -4.70 7.75
N LEU A 134 33.01 -4.91 6.45
CA LEU A 134 32.27 -6.05 5.91
C LEU A 134 33.15 -7.30 5.86
N ASP A 135 32.80 -8.30 6.67
CA ASP A 135 33.42 -9.64 6.66
C ASP A 135 32.63 -10.61 5.76
N CYS A 136 32.51 -10.27 4.48
CA CYS A 136 31.84 -11.09 3.46
C CYS A 136 32.60 -11.01 2.12
N PRO A 137 32.54 -12.03 1.25
CA PRO A 137 33.01 -11.89 -0.12
C PRO A 137 32.23 -10.78 -0.86
N PRO A 138 32.87 -9.92 -1.65
CA PRO A 138 34.28 -9.97 -2.07
C PRO A 138 35.28 -9.35 -1.07
N PHE A 139 34.84 -8.58 -0.08
CA PHE A 139 35.71 -7.81 0.82
C PHE A 139 36.61 -8.68 1.72
N SER A 140 36.17 -9.87 2.11
CA SER A 140 36.99 -10.84 2.84
C SER A 140 38.14 -11.43 2.01
N GLU A 141 38.02 -11.40 0.68
CA GLU A 141 38.95 -12.06 -0.26
C GLU A 141 39.87 -11.05 -0.97
N THR A 142 39.41 -9.82 -1.18
CA THR A 142 40.16 -8.78 -1.88
C THR A 142 40.55 -7.64 -0.94
N GLN A 143 41.85 -7.38 -0.82
CA GLN A 143 42.41 -6.26 -0.04
C GLN A 143 42.26 -4.88 -0.74
N GLY A 144 41.53 -4.79 -1.85
CA GLY A 144 41.42 -3.58 -2.65
C GLY A 144 40.00 -3.23 -3.05
N ASP A 145 39.79 -1.98 -3.43
CA ASP A 145 38.48 -1.43 -3.79
C ASP A 145 37.94 -1.94 -5.13
N TYR A 146 38.66 -2.83 -5.82
CA TYR A 146 38.38 -3.32 -7.16
C TYR A 146 38.55 -4.84 -7.24
N VAL A 147 37.65 -5.47 -8.00
CA VAL A 147 37.70 -6.90 -8.35
C VAL A 147 37.80 -7.03 -9.87
N GLU A 148 38.64 -7.95 -10.33
CA GLU A 148 38.69 -8.32 -11.74
C GLU A 148 37.45 -9.16 -12.10
N HIS A 149 36.58 -8.61 -12.94
CA HIS A 149 35.47 -9.37 -13.49
C HIS A 149 35.82 -9.87 -14.89
N THR A 150 35.67 -11.18 -15.08
CA THR A 150 35.82 -11.82 -16.39
C THR A 150 34.44 -12.13 -16.95
N GLY A 151 34.16 -11.63 -18.15
CA GLY A 151 32.90 -11.82 -18.86
C GLY A 151 33.14 -12.15 -20.33
N SER A 152 32.08 -12.51 -21.04
CA SER A 152 32.12 -12.76 -22.49
C SER A 152 31.15 -11.82 -23.20
N TRP A 153 31.65 -11.09 -24.21
CA TRP A 153 30.87 -10.18 -25.03
C TRP A 153 31.14 -10.46 -26.50
N ASN A 154 30.09 -10.68 -27.29
CA ASN A 154 30.20 -11.04 -28.72
C ASN A 154 31.11 -12.25 -28.99
N GLY A 155 31.19 -13.21 -28.05
CA GLY A 155 32.07 -14.38 -28.16
C GLY A 155 33.56 -14.09 -27.91
N GLN A 156 33.90 -12.88 -27.43
CA GLN A 156 35.21 -12.54 -26.91
C GLN A 156 35.16 -12.41 -25.40
N ASP A 157 36.09 -13.08 -24.72
CA ASP A 157 36.26 -12.92 -23.28
C ASP A 157 37.01 -11.61 -23.00
N PHE A 158 36.59 -10.91 -21.95
CA PHE A 158 37.21 -9.69 -21.49
C PHE A 158 37.35 -9.72 -19.98
N THR A 159 38.35 -9.01 -19.48
CA THR A 159 38.55 -8.78 -18.04
C THR A 159 38.55 -7.28 -17.79
N ILE A 160 37.70 -6.83 -16.87
CA ILE A 160 37.61 -5.41 -16.47
C ILE A 160 37.67 -5.26 -14.95
N PRO A 161 38.33 -4.21 -14.44
CA PRO A 161 38.28 -3.89 -13.02
C PRO A 161 36.92 -3.25 -12.67
N VAL A 162 36.20 -3.89 -11.76
CA VAL A 162 34.91 -3.41 -11.24
C VAL A 162 35.12 -2.90 -9.83
N TRP A 163 34.68 -1.68 -9.55
CA TRP A 163 34.77 -1.08 -8.23
C TRP A 163 33.73 -1.70 -7.29
N ILE A 164 34.21 -2.20 -6.15
CA ILE A 164 33.40 -2.81 -5.11
C ILE A 164 33.32 -1.95 -3.84
N GLY A 165 34.19 -0.94 -3.71
CA GLY A 165 34.30 -0.12 -2.50
C GLY A 165 35.28 -0.69 -1.48
N SER A 166 35.57 0.07 -0.43
CA SER A 166 36.63 -0.24 0.54
C SER A 166 36.25 -1.29 1.59
N GLY A 167 35.03 -1.84 1.55
CA GLY A 167 34.51 -2.74 2.57
C GLY A 167 34.19 -2.08 3.92
N VAL A 168 34.47 -0.78 4.06
CA VAL A 168 34.31 -0.01 5.30
C VAL A 168 33.22 1.03 5.12
N PHE A 169 32.23 1.04 6.01
CA PHE A 169 31.14 2.02 5.92
C PHE A 169 31.63 3.46 6.13
N ASN A 170 31.10 4.36 5.30
CA ASN A 170 31.42 5.79 5.32
C ASN A 170 30.16 6.66 5.32
N ASN A 171 30.28 7.97 5.10
CA ASN A 171 29.13 8.88 5.10
C ASN A 171 28.24 8.80 3.84
N HIS A 172 28.62 8.01 2.84
CA HIS A 172 27.85 7.81 1.61
C HIS A 172 26.90 6.62 1.75
N LEU A 173 25.67 6.90 2.19
CA LEU A 173 24.65 5.87 2.45
C LEU A 173 24.41 4.93 1.25
N ALA A 174 24.36 5.49 0.03
CA ALA A 174 24.19 4.68 -1.17
C ALA A 174 25.38 3.73 -1.39
N VAL A 175 26.62 4.19 -1.17
CA VAL A 175 27.81 3.35 -1.27
C VAL A 175 27.80 2.26 -0.19
N ASN A 176 27.37 2.57 1.03
CA ASN A 176 27.26 1.57 2.09
C ASN A 176 26.27 0.45 1.73
N GLU A 177 25.10 0.80 1.20
CA GLU A 177 24.12 -0.19 0.75
C GLU A 177 24.61 -0.97 -0.48
N TYR A 178 25.38 -0.34 -1.38
CA TYR A 178 26.01 -1.02 -2.52
C TYR A 178 26.94 -2.11 -2.01
N MET A 179 27.85 -1.74 -1.09
CA MET A 179 28.82 -2.66 -0.51
C MET A 179 28.11 -3.82 0.21
N LYS A 180 27.04 -3.55 0.98
CA LYS A 180 26.23 -4.62 1.60
C LYS A 180 25.62 -5.56 0.56
N ASN A 181 25.07 -5.03 -0.52
CA ASN A 181 24.45 -5.83 -1.58
C ASN A 181 25.46 -6.73 -2.29
N LEU A 182 26.73 -6.33 -2.38
CA LEU A 182 27.79 -7.15 -2.96
C LEU A 182 28.12 -8.41 -2.16
N CYS A 183 27.75 -8.49 -0.87
CA CYS A 183 27.83 -9.73 -0.11
C CYS A 183 26.98 -10.86 -0.71
N ASN A 184 26.00 -10.54 -1.57
CA ASN A 184 25.22 -11.52 -2.31
C ASN A 184 25.82 -11.71 -3.73
N PRO A 185 26.39 -12.91 -4.04
CA PRO A 185 26.97 -13.19 -5.36
C PRO A 185 26.01 -13.01 -6.54
N GLU A 186 24.70 -13.20 -6.34
CA GLU A 186 23.69 -13.06 -7.41
C GLU A 186 23.57 -11.61 -7.92
N LEU A 187 23.92 -10.64 -7.06
CA LEU A 187 23.86 -9.22 -7.37
C LEU A 187 25.15 -8.70 -8.05
N GLN A 188 26.19 -9.53 -8.16
CA GLN A 188 27.44 -9.21 -8.84
C GLN A 188 27.35 -9.45 -10.36
N SER A 189 26.35 -8.82 -11.00
CA SER A 189 26.13 -8.91 -12.45
C SER A 189 25.67 -7.58 -13.06
N ASP A 190 25.56 -7.56 -14.39
CA ASP A 190 25.21 -6.39 -15.20
C ASP A 190 26.17 -5.21 -14.98
N ILE A 191 27.39 -5.33 -15.49
CA ILE A 191 28.41 -4.30 -15.28
C ILE A 191 28.14 -3.09 -16.17
N ILE A 192 28.14 -1.92 -15.55
CA ILE A 192 27.96 -0.65 -16.24
C ILE A 192 29.06 0.35 -15.89
N PRO A 193 29.42 1.25 -16.83
CA PRO A 193 30.25 2.40 -16.50
C PRO A 193 29.50 3.32 -15.53
N THR A 194 30.25 3.98 -14.67
CA THR A 194 29.69 4.95 -13.71
C THR A 194 29.02 6.13 -14.41
N SER A 195 27.80 6.44 -13.98
CA SER A 195 27.07 7.64 -14.40
C SER A 195 27.42 8.84 -13.51
N PRO A 196 27.14 10.08 -13.94
CA PRO A 196 27.31 11.27 -13.10
C PRO A 196 26.59 11.18 -11.75
N ASN A 197 25.45 10.46 -11.70
CA ASN A 197 24.70 10.25 -10.46
C ASN A 197 25.42 9.29 -9.50
N HIS A 198 26.10 8.26 -10.03
CA HIS A 198 26.93 7.36 -9.21
C HIS A 198 28.11 8.12 -8.61
N VAL A 199 28.75 8.99 -9.40
CA VAL A 199 29.85 9.83 -8.92
C VAL A 199 29.38 10.80 -7.84
N ALA A 200 28.22 11.44 -8.02
CA ALA A 200 27.62 12.30 -7.00
C ALA A 200 27.27 11.52 -5.71
N ALA A 201 26.97 10.23 -5.82
CA ALA A 201 26.68 9.35 -4.68
C ALA A 201 27.95 8.88 -3.94
N GLY A 202 29.15 9.08 -4.49
CA GLY A 202 30.44 8.73 -3.87
C GLY A 202 31.25 7.66 -4.62
N VAL A 203 30.79 7.21 -5.79
CA VAL A 203 31.54 6.23 -6.61
C VAL A 203 32.69 6.92 -7.37
N PRO A 204 33.90 6.33 -7.47
CA PRO A 204 35.00 6.92 -8.22
C PRO A 204 34.66 7.15 -9.71
N PRO A 205 35.02 8.31 -10.28
CA PRO A 205 34.74 8.61 -11.68
C PRO A 205 35.53 7.70 -12.62
N GLY A 206 34.88 7.25 -13.71
CA GLY A 206 35.51 6.40 -14.71
C GLY A 206 35.65 4.93 -14.30
N SER A 207 35.09 4.53 -13.16
CA SER A 207 35.02 3.15 -12.73
C SER A 207 33.81 2.42 -13.32
N TYR A 208 33.81 1.09 -13.22
CA TYR A 208 32.68 0.21 -13.49
C TYR A 208 32.07 -0.29 -12.18
N ILE A 209 30.76 -0.51 -12.15
CA ILE A 209 30.05 -1.06 -10.98
C ILE A 209 29.09 -2.18 -11.40
N TYR A 210 28.67 -2.99 -10.44
CA TYR A 210 27.61 -3.97 -10.64
C TYR A 210 26.24 -3.29 -10.56
N GLN A 211 25.52 -3.20 -11.68
CA GLN A 211 24.24 -2.51 -11.74
C GLN A 211 23.19 -3.19 -10.86
N LYS A 212 23.13 -4.53 -10.82
CA LYS A 212 22.12 -5.21 -10.00
C LYS A 212 22.28 -4.93 -8.52
N ALA A 213 23.51 -4.94 -8.00
CA ALA A 213 23.78 -4.55 -6.62
C ALA A 213 23.42 -3.08 -6.35
N TRP A 214 23.61 -2.22 -7.36
CA TRP A 214 23.22 -0.82 -7.26
C TRP A 214 21.69 -0.63 -7.19
N ASP A 215 20.96 -1.27 -8.10
CA ASP A 215 19.51 -1.19 -8.21
C ASP A 215 18.80 -1.88 -7.03
N ALA A 216 19.43 -2.89 -6.41
CA ALA A 216 18.92 -3.57 -5.23
C ALA A 216 18.74 -2.64 -4.02
N MET A 217 19.40 -1.47 -3.97
CA MET A 217 19.13 -0.46 -2.92
C MET A 217 17.70 0.10 -2.97
N LEU A 218 17.09 0.10 -4.16
CA LEU A 218 15.71 0.57 -4.34
C LEU A 218 14.71 -0.47 -3.87
N ALA A 219 15.16 -1.72 -3.71
CA ALA A 219 14.36 -2.82 -3.24
C ALA A 219 14.26 -2.71 -1.70
N PRO A 220 13.05 -2.68 -1.11
CA PRO A 220 12.94 -2.70 0.34
C PRO A 220 13.62 -3.96 0.91
N PRO A 221 14.28 -3.89 2.09
CA PRO A 221 15.00 -5.02 2.68
C PRO A 221 14.13 -6.26 2.94
N ARG A 222 12.81 -6.10 2.90
CA ARG A 222 11.82 -7.16 3.07
C ARG A 222 10.81 -7.09 1.93
N TRP A 223 10.99 -7.97 0.95
CA TRP A 223 9.93 -8.35 0.02
C TRP A 223 9.16 -9.48 0.69
N GLY A 224 8.22 -9.11 1.55
CA GLY A 224 7.43 -10.08 2.30
C GLY A 224 6.05 -9.55 2.61
N ARG A 225 5.07 -10.44 2.68
CA ARG A 225 3.77 -10.11 3.27
C ARG A 225 4.04 -9.57 4.69
N PRO A 226 3.35 -8.50 5.12
CA PRO A 226 3.50 -7.99 6.49
C PRO A 226 3.27 -9.11 7.50
N LEU A 227 4.06 -9.15 8.58
CA LEU A 227 3.81 -10.11 9.65
C LEU A 227 2.48 -9.79 10.35
N ARG A 228 1.88 -10.79 11.01
CA ARG A 228 0.66 -10.60 11.81
C ARG A 228 0.80 -9.49 12.86
N SER A 229 2.00 -9.34 13.45
CA SER A 229 2.35 -8.27 14.39
C SER A 229 2.46 -6.88 13.76
N ASP A 230 2.69 -6.79 12.45
CA ASP A 230 2.66 -5.54 11.69
C ASP A 230 1.22 -5.20 11.29
N LEU A 231 0.43 -6.20 10.88
CA LEU A 231 -0.98 -6.04 10.52
C LEU A 231 -1.83 -5.51 11.68
N THR A 232 -1.55 -5.95 12.92
CA THR A 232 -2.27 -5.44 14.11
C THR A 232 -2.03 -3.95 14.37
N LYS A 233 -0.93 -3.39 13.87
CA LYS A 233 -0.62 -1.94 13.94
C LYS A 233 -1.22 -1.16 12.76
N MET A 234 -1.70 -1.87 11.74
CA MET A 234 -2.31 -1.29 10.55
C MET A 234 -3.83 -1.19 10.71
N LYS A 235 -4.45 -0.32 9.93
CA LYS A 235 -5.90 -0.11 9.96
C LYS A 235 -6.57 -0.88 8.83
N ASP A 236 -7.68 -1.53 9.14
CA ASP A 236 -8.57 -2.11 8.13
C ASP A 236 -9.20 -0.98 7.30
N VAL A 237 -8.82 -0.93 6.02
CA VAL A 237 -9.28 0.08 5.07
C VAL A 237 -10.78 -0.02 4.81
N VAL A 238 -11.33 -1.24 4.75
CA VAL A 238 -12.76 -1.47 4.51
C VAL A 238 -13.58 -1.01 5.70
N ALA A 239 -13.15 -1.34 6.93
CA ALA A 239 -13.82 -0.90 8.14
C ALA A 239 -13.86 0.64 8.25
N GLU A 240 -12.73 1.32 7.99
CA GLU A 240 -12.65 2.78 8.01
C GLU A 240 -13.54 3.43 6.92
N LEU A 241 -13.60 2.84 5.72
CA LEU A 241 -14.49 3.33 4.67
C LEU A 241 -15.97 3.13 5.02
N LYS A 242 -16.34 2.00 5.62
CA LYS A 242 -17.70 1.75 6.12
C LYS A 242 -18.08 2.79 7.18
N LYS A 243 -17.18 3.06 8.14
CA LYS A 243 -17.37 4.08 9.16
C LYS A 243 -17.59 5.47 8.56
N TYR A 244 -16.70 5.90 7.65
CA TYR A 244 -16.83 7.18 6.96
C TYR A 244 -18.17 7.30 6.20
N ARG A 245 -18.62 6.22 5.56
CA ARG A 245 -19.90 6.19 4.85
C ARG A 245 -21.11 6.32 5.78
N LEU A 246 -21.08 5.65 6.93
CA LEU A 246 -22.13 5.77 7.93
C LEU A 246 -22.20 7.19 8.49
N ASP A 247 -21.05 7.78 8.84
CA ASP A 247 -20.96 9.11 9.41
C ASP A 247 -21.49 10.19 8.46
N THR A 248 -21.06 10.16 7.19
CA THR A 248 -21.51 11.12 6.16
C THR A 248 -23.00 10.95 5.83
N ARG A 249 -23.51 9.71 5.78
CA ARG A 249 -24.95 9.43 5.58
C ARG A 249 -25.78 9.94 6.76
N ALA A 250 -25.32 9.71 7.99
CA ALA A 250 -26.00 10.19 9.20
C ALA A 250 -25.99 11.73 9.27
N ALA A 251 -24.89 12.38 8.87
CA ALA A 251 -24.82 13.84 8.77
C ALA A 251 -25.80 14.39 7.71
N TYR A 252 -25.87 13.76 6.54
CA TYR A 252 -26.83 14.13 5.51
C TYR A 252 -28.29 13.96 5.97
N LYS A 253 -28.60 12.84 6.65
CA LYS A 253 -29.94 12.61 7.20
C LYS A 253 -30.33 13.67 8.22
N ARG A 254 -29.43 14.01 9.16
CA ARG A 254 -29.66 15.09 10.14
C ARG A 254 -29.92 16.44 9.45
N ALA A 255 -29.16 16.76 8.40
CA ALA A 255 -29.38 17.98 7.63
C ALA A 255 -30.74 17.98 6.92
N LYS A 256 -31.16 16.83 6.36
CA LYS A 256 -32.45 16.65 5.71
C LYS A 256 -33.63 16.77 6.66
N ASP A 257 -33.52 16.16 7.83
CA ASP A 257 -34.55 16.22 8.87
C ASP A 257 -34.70 17.66 9.39
N ALA A 258 -33.59 18.38 9.59
CA ALA A 258 -33.59 19.79 9.97
C ALA A 258 -34.18 20.73 8.91
N ALA A 259 -34.04 20.38 7.62
CA ALA A 259 -34.54 21.19 6.51
C ALA A 259 -36.05 21.01 6.24
N GLY A 260 -36.74 20.12 6.96
CA GLY A 260 -38.21 20.04 6.94
C GLY A 260 -38.84 19.74 5.57
N GLY A 261 -38.13 19.03 4.68
CA GLY A 261 -38.61 18.67 3.34
C GLY A 261 -38.06 19.52 2.19
N ILE A 262 -37.27 20.56 2.48
CA ILE A 262 -36.51 21.31 1.47
C ILE A 262 -35.33 20.45 0.98
N THR A 263 -35.02 20.52 -0.32
CA THR A 263 -33.85 19.84 -0.90
C THR A 263 -32.56 20.38 -0.27
N VAL A 264 -31.83 19.50 0.42
CA VAL A 264 -30.55 19.85 1.05
C VAL A 264 -29.44 19.89 -0.01
N PRO A 265 -28.62 20.94 -0.04
CA PRO A 265 -27.50 21.02 -0.98
C PRO A 265 -26.50 19.89 -0.71
N LEU A 266 -26.01 19.24 -1.78
CA LEU A 266 -25.02 18.17 -1.68
C LEU A 266 -23.62 18.74 -1.35
N GLY A 267 -22.69 17.89 -0.93
CA GLY A 267 -21.32 18.30 -0.57
C GLY A 267 -21.20 18.83 0.87
N GLU A 268 -20.50 19.95 1.07
CA GLU A 268 -20.33 20.54 2.40
C GLU A 268 -21.67 20.89 3.07
N PRO A 269 -21.86 20.60 4.37
CA PRO A 269 -20.85 20.15 5.35
C PRO A 269 -20.75 18.61 5.53
N HIS A 270 -21.65 17.83 4.95
CA HIS A 270 -21.77 16.39 5.24
C HIS A 270 -20.93 15.49 4.32
N PHE A 271 -20.50 15.98 3.14
CA PHE A 271 -19.72 15.25 2.12
C PHE A 271 -20.26 13.87 1.74
N PHE A 272 -21.58 13.71 1.91
CA PHE A 272 -22.29 12.53 1.44
C PHE A 272 -22.34 12.55 -0.09
N TRP A 273 -21.84 11.47 -0.71
CA TRP A 273 -21.94 11.23 -2.14
C TRP A 273 -22.99 10.14 -2.39
N SER A 274 -23.96 10.44 -3.26
CA SER A 274 -25.13 9.56 -3.45
C SER A 274 -24.88 8.36 -4.37
N GLY A 275 -23.71 8.32 -5.04
CA GLY A 275 -23.37 7.24 -5.96
C GLY A 275 -23.16 5.88 -5.29
N LYS A 276 -23.21 4.84 -6.12
CA LYS A 276 -23.01 3.44 -5.74
C LYS A 276 -21.54 3.20 -5.41
N LEU A 277 -21.26 2.71 -4.21
CA LEU A 277 -19.93 2.22 -3.81
C LEU A 277 -20.01 0.70 -3.66
N GLU A 278 -19.28 0.00 -4.51
CA GLU A 278 -19.10 -1.45 -4.44
C GLU A 278 -17.74 -1.77 -3.83
N VAL A 279 -17.72 -2.76 -2.93
CA VAL A 279 -16.51 -3.31 -2.34
C VAL A 279 -16.48 -4.77 -2.71
N ALA A 280 -15.50 -5.17 -3.52
CA ALA A 280 -15.22 -6.56 -3.86
C ALA A 280 -13.99 -7.00 -3.06
N LEU A 281 -14.12 -8.12 -2.35
CA LEU A 281 -12.98 -8.80 -1.72
C LEU A 281 -12.59 -9.92 -2.67
N ASN A 282 -11.34 -9.93 -3.13
CA ASN A 282 -10.85 -11.06 -3.92
C ASN A 282 -10.57 -12.22 -2.97
N ASP A 283 -11.52 -13.15 -2.83
CA ASP A 283 -11.28 -14.42 -2.16
C ASP A 283 -10.44 -15.29 -3.09
N HIS A 284 -9.12 -15.25 -2.95
CA HIS A 284 -8.23 -16.20 -3.62
C HIS A 284 -8.20 -17.55 -2.88
N ALA A 285 -9.37 -18.12 -2.57
CA ALA A 285 -9.51 -19.53 -2.20
C ALA A 285 -9.63 -20.45 -3.43
N VAL A 286 -9.02 -20.07 -4.56
CA VAL A 286 -8.91 -20.93 -5.75
C VAL A 286 -7.45 -21.02 -6.14
N HIS A 287 -6.88 -22.18 -5.83
CA HIS A 287 -5.56 -22.63 -6.26
C HIS A 287 -5.29 -22.27 -7.73
N SER A 288 -4.43 -21.28 -7.96
CA SER A 288 -3.91 -20.96 -9.29
C SER A 288 -2.58 -21.66 -9.57
N SER A 289 -2.44 -22.92 -9.16
CA SER A 289 -1.34 -23.81 -9.57
C SER A 289 -1.73 -24.64 -10.80
N LYS A 290 -2.38 -24.06 -11.82
CA LYS A 290 -2.73 -24.79 -13.06
C LYS A 290 -3.03 -23.94 -14.30
N TYR A 291 -2.41 -22.75 -14.43
CA TYR A 291 -2.51 -21.95 -15.67
C TYR A 291 -1.24 -21.89 -16.53
N TRP A 292 -0.25 -22.73 -16.21
CA TRP A 292 0.89 -22.99 -17.10
C TRP A 292 1.10 -24.49 -17.29
N ARG A 293 0.23 -25.10 -18.09
CA ARG A 293 0.55 -26.27 -18.94
C ARG A 293 -0.21 -26.17 -20.25
#